data_AF-A0AAW7QS17-F1
#
_entry.id   AF-A0AAW7QS17-F1
#
_cell.length_a   1.000
_cell.length_b   1.000
_cell.length_c   1.000
_cell.angle_alpha   90.00
_cell.angle_beta   90.00
_cell.angle_gamma   90.00
#
_symmetry.space_group_name_H-M   'P 1'
#
loop_
_entity.id
_entity.type
_entity.pdbx_description
1 polymer ?
#
loop_
_entity_poly.entity_id
_entity_poly.type
_entity_poly.pdbx_seq_one_letter_code
_entity_poly.pdbx_strand_id
1 'polypeptide(L)'
;MRTFLRAAEFLVHDMGGGAIHTTPSAQLLRTLSARSRRLILAHTSHRHLDVTADVADRVEIAVSGHIVGTGDIVQDDEQRQRFETLTICPIFARLKASARSKLAQQCTVLTFSAGSVIAREGEASDGCAYVIHRGIVEIVVGSEAVRLLGRGHSLGERGALIGEPRTSTLVAHSDVQLLQITPELFAFVADQLGLRAAFARAEWLWLHSTLGQLPWATLLDLALDFTPHPIATGDVLCQRGEIGTHGFLLISGRLHFSGETSGESEQSGHCFGMRSALRGEPYRLTVRALTEGMVWSIDAAALQRFYLMYPDLILHWQTIDR
;
A
#
# COMPACT_ATOMS: atom_id res chain seq x y z
N MET A 1 -5.36 15.71 18.59
CA MET A 1 -6.17 15.44 17.38
C MET A 1 -7.38 16.38 17.32
N ARG A 2 -7.19 17.69 17.08
CA ARG A 2 -8.28 18.68 16.96
C ARG A 2 -7.82 19.95 16.24
N THR A 3 -7.68 19.93 14.90
CA THR A 3 -7.72 21.16 14.08
C THR A 3 -7.81 20.87 12.58
N PHE A 4 -8.94 20.35 12.12
CA PHE A 4 -9.45 20.61 10.77
C PHE A 4 -10.96 20.72 10.99
N LEU A 5 -11.62 21.84 10.74
CA LEU A 5 -12.23 22.16 9.46
C LEU A 5 -12.73 23.61 9.54
N ARG A 6 -12.29 24.48 8.62
CA ARG A 6 -12.93 25.79 8.38
C ARG A 6 -14.29 25.55 7.71
N ALA A 7 -15.19 26.53 7.79
CA ALA A 7 -16.50 26.46 7.14
C ALA A 7 -16.33 26.22 5.63
N ALA A 8 -16.60 25.00 5.19
CA ALA A 8 -16.53 24.61 3.79
C ALA A 8 -17.90 24.86 3.16
N GLU A 9 -17.92 25.32 1.91
CA GLU A 9 -19.17 25.52 1.16
C GLU A 9 -19.90 24.17 0.95
N PHE A 10 -19.13 23.10 0.78
CA PHE A 10 -19.56 21.71 0.72
C PHE A 10 -18.75 20.87 1.71
N LEU A 11 -19.42 20.02 2.47
CA LEU A 11 -18.78 19.04 3.35
C LEU A 11 -19.18 17.64 2.90
N VAL A 12 -18.21 16.81 2.52
CA VAL A 12 -18.44 15.39 2.22
C VAL A 12 -18.09 14.57 3.45
N HIS A 13 -19.01 13.73 3.90
CA HIS A 13 -18.81 12.88 5.07
C HIS A 13 -19.14 11.43 4.74
N ASP A 14 -18.20 10.53 5.04
CA ASP A 14 -18.31 9.09 4.83
C ASP A 14 -19.14 8.45 5.96
N MET A 15 -20.19 7.71 5.57
CA MET A 15 -21.19 7.13 6.44
C MET A 15 -21.41 5.67 6.04
N GLY A 16 -21.25 4.71 6.95
CA GLY A 16 -21.38 3.28 6.65
C GLY A 16 -21.47 2.45 7.92
N GLY A 17 -22.06 1.26 7.86
CA GLY A 17 -22.07 0.34 9.00
C GLY A 17 -20.77 -0.46 9.07
N GLY A 18 -19.94 -0.23 10.09
CA GLY A 18 -18.69 -0.97 10.32
C GLY A 18 -17.78 -0.28 11.35
N ALA A 19 -16.73 -0.97 11.81
CA ALA A 19 -15.82 -0.47 12.86
C ALA A 19 -14.99 0.78 12.47
N ILE A 20 -15.01 1.16 11.20
CA ILE A 20 -14.24 2.25 10.59
C ILE A 20 -15.10 3.38 10.03
N HIS A 21 -16.44 3.29 10.13
CA HIS A 21 -17.36 4.29 9.59
C HIS A 21 -18.23 4.93 10.68
N THR A 22 -18.60 6.19 10.48
CA THR A 22 -19.41 6.95 11.45
C THR A 22 -20.86 6.48 11.42
N THR A 23 -21.42 6.13 12.60
CA THR A 23 -22.83 5.78 12.71
C THR A 23 -23.71 7.04 12.68
N PRO A 24 -24.77 7.10 11.85
CA PRO A 24 -25.63 8.26 11.77
C PRO A 24 -26.43 8.49 13.04
N SER A 25 -26.36 9.72 13.57
CA SER A 25 -27.29 10.23 14.58
C SER A 25 -27.81 11.61 14.19
N ALA A 26 -29.03 11.94 14.60
CA ALA A 26 -29.63 13.26 14.34
C ALA A 26 -28.79 14.41 14.92
N GLN A 27 -28.06 14.17 16.02
CA GLN A 27 -27.15 15.15 16.62
C GLN A 27 -25.90 15.39 15.78
N LEU A 28 -25.33 14.34 15.18
CA LEU A 28 -24.18 14.45 14.28
C LEU A 28 -24.55 15.22 13.01
N LEU A 29 -25.68 14.88 12.38
CA LEU A 29 -26.15 15.56 11.16
C LEU A 29 -26.39 17.06 11.38
N ARG A 30 -26.97 17.44 12.53
CA ARG A 30 -27.13 18.85 12.91
C ARG A 30 -25.79 19.56 13.14
N THR A 31 -24.83 18.87 13.73
CA THR A 31 -23.49 19.44 13.98
C THR A 31 -22.72 19.68 12.68
N LEU A 32 -22.83 18.75 11.72
CA LEU A 32 -22.16 18.85 10.42
C LEU A 32 -22.82 19.92 9.53
N SER A 33 -24.15 19.91 9.43
CA SER A 33 -24.92 20.87 8.62
C SER A 33 -24.86 22.31 9.16
N ALA A 34 -24.67 22.51 10.47
CA ALA A 34 -24.45 23.85 11.02
C ALA A 34 -23.11 24.48 10.60
N ARG A 35 -22.18 23.68 10.07
CA ARG A 35 -20.81 24.08 9.75
C ARG A 35 -20.50 24.12 8.25
N SER A 36 -21.45 23.74 7.40
CA SER A 36 -21.33 23.83 5.95
C SER A 36 -22.63 24.34 5.31
N ARG A 37 -22.53 24.89 4.09
CA ARG A 37 -23.72 25.33 3.33
C ARG A 37 -24.49 24.15 2.75
N ARG A 38 -23.75 23.11 2.34
CA ARG A 38 -24.28 21.81 1.88
C ARG A 38 -23.49 20.66 2.50
N LEU A 39 -24.19 19.59 2.88
CA LEU A 39 -23.62 18.35 3.42
C LEU A 39 -23.93 17.20 2.45
N ILE A 40 -22.90 16.50 1.99
CA ILE A 40 -23.02 15.31 1.14
C ILE A 40 -22.65 14.10 1.99
N LEU A 41 -23.59 13.17 2.15
CA LEU A 41 -23.35 11.91 2.83
C LEU A 41 -22.98 10.83 1.80
N ALA A 42 -21.80 10.24 1.95
CA ALA A 42 -21.30 9.17 1.07
C ALA A 42 -21.31 7.82 1.80
N HIS A 43 -21.28 6.70 1.04
CA HIS A 43 -21.18 5.32 1.55
C HIS A 43 -22.37 4.73 2.33
N THR A 44 -23.51 5.41 2.42
CA THR A 44 -24.65 4.89 3.19
C THR A 44 -25.29 3.70 2.48
N SER A 45 -25.38 2.55 3.13
CA SER A 45 -26.36 1.52 2.73
C SER A 45 -27.76 2.11 2.88
N HIS A 46 -28.68 1.75 2.00
CA HIS A 46 -30.08 2.25 1.87
C HIS A 46 -30.99 2.13 3.12
N ARG A 47 -30.46 2.15 4.35
CA ARG A 47 -31.29 2.41 5.52
C ARG A 47 -31.83 3.82 5.39
N HIS A 48 -33.16 3.93 5.34
CA HIS A 48 -33.90 5.19 5.48
C HIS A 48 -33.29 6.00 6.63
N LEU A 49 -32.44 6.96 6.28
CA LEU A 49 -32.00 7.98 7.20
C LEU A 49 -33.18 8.93 7.33
N ASP A 50 -33.83 8.94 8.50
CA ASP A 50 -34.78 9.98 8.87
C ASP A 50 -34.01 11.29 9.03
N VAL A 51 -33.81 11.98 7.91
CA VAL A 51 -33.35 13.36 7.90
C VAL A 51 -34.52 14.20 8.40
N THR A 52 -34.36 14.79 9.58
CA THR A 52 -35.38 15.65 10.18
C THR A 52 -35.63 16.87 9.27
N ALA A 53 -36.88 17.34 9.24
CA ALA A 53 -37.33 18.37 8.29
C ALA A 53 -36.57 19.72 8.37
N ASP A 54 -35.80 19.95 9.42
CA ASP A 54 -34.98 21.15 9.67
C ASP A 54 -33.64 21.19 8.91
N VAL A 55 -33.18 20.05 8.36
CA VAL A 55 -31.91 19.95 7.63
C VAL A 55 -32.04 19.34 6.23
N ALA A 56 -33.23 18.93 5.82
CA ALA A 56 -33.49 18.22 4.57
C ALA A 56 -33.04 19.00 3.31
N ASP A 57 -33.22 20.31 3.30
CA ASP A 57 -32.86 21.24 2.21
C ASP A 57 -31.35 21.54 2.12
N ARG A 58 -30.55 21.06 3.07
CA ARG A 58 -29.08 21.24 3.12
C ARG A 58 -28.30 19.93 3.07
N VAL A 59 -28.99 18.81 3.21
CA VAL A 59 -28.39 17.47 3.23
C VAL A 59 -28.77 16.76 1.95
N GLU A 60 -27.77 16.50 1.13
CA GLU A 60 -27.92 15.69 -0.08
C GLU A 60 -27.40 14.28 0.21
N ILE A 61 -28.29 13.30 0.16
CA ILE A 61 -27.90 11.89 0.21
C ILE A 61 -27.50 11.53 -1.21
N ALA A 62 -26.22 11.24 -1.43
CA ALA A 62 -25.79 10.74 -2.72
C ALA A 62 -26.53 9.42 -2.99
N VAL A 63 -27.41 9.41 -3.99
CA VAL A 63 -28.05 8.19 -4.48
C VAL A 63 -26.93 7.34 -5.07
N SER A 64 -26.63 6.20 -4.42
CA SER A 64 -25.63 5.19 -4.79
C SER A 64 -24.61 5.63 -5.86
N GLY A 65 -23.43 6.09 -5.43
CA GLY A 65 -22.36 6.44 -6.35
C GLY A 65 -21.07 6.78 -5.62
N HIS A 66 -19.94 6.27 -6.11
CA HIS A 66 -18.62 6.71 -5.67
C HIS A 66 -18.19 7.90 -6.49
N ILE A 67 -17.92 9.03 -5.83
CA ILE A 67 -17.31 10.21 -6.46
C ILE A 67 -15.84 9.87 -6.73
N VAL A 68 -15.50 9.61 -7.99
CA VAL A 68 -14.10 9.34 -8.42
C VAL A 68 -13.40 10.62 -8.93
N GLY A 69 -14.15 11.72 -9.06
CA GLY A 69 -13.73 13.04 -9.51
C GLY A 69 -14.92 14.01 -9.55
N THR A 70 -14.70 15.27 -9.93
CA THR A 70 -15.79 16.25 -10.09
C THR A 70 -16.67 15.86 -11.29
N GLY A 71 -17.85 15.31 -11.03
CA GLY A 71 -18.84 14.95 -12.07
C GLY A 71 -18.85 13.47 -12.50
N ASP A 72 -17.92 12.65 -12.00
CA ASP A 72 -17.83 11.24 -12.36
C ASP A 72 -18.47 10.35 -11.28
N ILE A 73 -19.49 9.57 -11.67
CA ILE A 73 -20.25 8.68 -10.80
C ILE A 73 -20.11 7.24 -11.30
N VAL A 74 -19.67 6.32 -10.43
CA VAL A 74 -19.76 4.87 -10.69
C VAL A 74 -21.15 4.39 -10.28
N GLN A 75 -21.97 3.98 -11.27
CA GLN A 75 -23.37 3.55 -11.06
C GLN A 75 -23.52 2.04 -10.82
N ASP A 76 -22.53 1.22 -11.19
CA ASP A 76 -22.56 -0.24 -11.05
C ASP A 76 -21.88 -0.68 -9.74
N ASP A 77 -22.63 -1.32 -8.86
CA ASP A 77 -22.15 -1.85 -7.57
C ASP A 77 -21.02 -2.87 -7.75
N GLU A 78 -21.02 -3.66 -8.82
CA GLU A 78 -19.95 -4.62 -9.07
C GLU A 78 -18.66 -3.92 -9.48
N GLN A 79 -18.73 -3.01 -10.46
CA GLN A 79 -17.61 -2.17 -10.88
C GLN A 79 -17.04 -1.35 -9.70
N ARG A 80 -17.92 -0.86 -8.82
CA ARG A 80 -17.56 -0.16 -7.59
C ARG A 80 -16.74 -1.06 -6.66
N GLN A 81 -17.22 -2.27 -6.37
CA GLN A 81 -16.51 -3.19 -5.50
C GLN A 81 -15.13 -3.56 -6.07
N ARG A 82 -15.02 -3.73 -7.40
CA ARG A 82 -13.74 -3.96 -8.08
C ARG A 82 -12.80 -2.78 -7.90
N PHE A 83 -13.29 -1.54 -8.09
CA PHE A 83 -12.52 -0.33 -7.87
C PHE A 83 -12.03 -0.22 -6.41
N GLU A 84 -12.88 -0.51 -5.43
CA GLU A 84 -12.51 -0.53 -4.01
C GLU A 84 -11.44 -1.59 -3.72
N THR A 85 -11.58 -2.80 -4.27
CA THR A 85 -10.54 -3.85 -4.16
C THR A 85 -9.19 -3.39 -4.72
N LEU A 86 -9.18 -2.74 -5.88
CA LEU A 86 -7.96 -2.20 -6.47
C LEU A 86 -7.40 -1.00 -5.68
N THR A 87 -8.25 -0.27 -4.95
CA THR A 87 -7.85 0.87 -4.14
C THR A 87 -7.14 0.45 -2.86
N ILE A 88 -7.55 -0.68 -2.25
CA ILE A 88 -6.88 -1.24 -1.08
C ILE A 88 -5.69 -2.14 -1.42
N CYS A 89 -5.52 -2.50 -2.70
CA CYS A 89 -4.38 -3.26 -3.18
C CYS A 89 -3.12 -2.37 -3.24
N PRO A 90 -2.07 -2.64 -2.44
CA PRO A 90 -0.94 -1.71 -2.25
C PRO A 90 -0.28 -1.22 -3.55
N ILE A 91 0.05 -2.14 -4.47
CA ILE A 91 0.66 -1.80 -5.76
C ILE A 91 -0.26 -0.90 -6.60
N PHE A 92 -1.57 -1.15 -6.58
CA PHE A 92 -2.55 -0.43 -7.40
C PHE A 92 -3.10 0.83 -6.73
N ALA A 93 -2.96 0.97 -5.41
CA ALA A 93 -3.28 2.18 -4.66
C ALA A 93 -2.42 3.38 -5.12
N ARG A 94 -1.23 3.12 -5.69
CA ARG A 94 -0.32 4.13 -6.23
C ARG A 94 -0.78 4.73 -7.56
N LEU A 95 -1.72 4.08 -8.26
CA LEU A 95 -2.27 4.58 -9.52
C LEU A 95 -3.16 5.81 -9.29
N LYS A 96 -3.34 6.63 -10.33
CA LYS A 96 -4.40 7.66 -10.33
C LYS A 96 -5.77 6.99 -10.32
N ALA A 97 -6.78 7.66 -9.77
CA ALA A 97 -8.15 7.15 -9.73
C ALA A 97 -8.67 6.75 -11.13
N SER A 98 -8.38 7.54 -12.16
CA SER A 98 -8.75 7.22 -13.54
C SER A 98 -8.13 5.91 -14.06
N ALA A 99 -6.86 5.66 -13.74
CA ALA A 99 -6.18 4.42 -14.10
C ALA A 99 -6.75 3.21 -13.33
N ARG A 100 -7.07 3.36 -12.03
CA ARG A 100 -7.78 2.32 -11.28
C ARG A 100 -9.19 2.05 -11.83
N SER A 101 -9.91 3.10 -12.22
CA SER A 101 -11.25 2.95 -12.83
C SER A 101 -11.16 2.16 -14.13
N LYS A 102 -10.16 2.45 -14.98
CA LYS A 102 -9.91 1.70 -16.21
C LYS A 102 -9.65 0.22 -15.91
N LEU A 103 -8.81 -0.09 -14.92
CA LEU A 103 -8.57 -1.48 -14.50
C LEU A 103 -9.86 -2.16 -14.00
N ALA A 104 -10.64 -1.49 -13.14
CA ALA A 104 -11.89 -2.05 -12.61
C ALA A 104 -12.90 -2.40 -13.72
N GLN A 105 -12.96 -1.57 -14.78
CA GLN A 105 -13.81 -1.78 -15.95
C GLN A 105 -13.33 -2.94 -16.83
N GLN A 106 -12.02 -3.14 -16.95
CA GLN A 106 -11.43 -4.06 -17.91
C GLN A 106 -11.02 -5.41 -17.31
N CYS A 107 -10.91 -5.51 -15.98
CA CYS A 107 -10.63 -6.77 -15.31
C CYS A 107 -11.84 -7.71 -15.35
N THR A 108 -11.56 -9.01 -15.43
CA THR A 108 -12.56 -10.09 -15.37
C THR A 108 -12.56 -10.73 -13.99
N VAL A 109 -13.70 -11.27 -13.58
CA VAL A 109 -13.82 -11.99 -12.31
C VAL A 109 -13.72 -13.49 -12.57
N LEU A 110 -12.72 -14.12 -11.95
CA LEU A 110 -12.59 -15.59 -11.92
C LEU A 110 -13.11 -16.10 -10.58
N THR A 111 -13.85 -17.20 -10.58
CA THR A 111 -14.44 -17.79 -9.37
C THR A 111 -13.90 -19.21 -9.15
N PHE A 112 -13.54 -19.51 -7.91
CA PHE A 112 -13.03 -20.81 -7.47
C PHE A 112 -13.76 -21.25 -6.21
N SER A 113 -14.20 -22.50 -6.16
CA SER A 113 -14.77 -23.07 -4.93
C SER A 113 -13.69 -23.38 -3.91
N ALA A 114 -14.02 -23.39 -2.62
CA ALA A 114 -13.12 -23.84 -1.56
C ALA A 114 -12.47 -25.20 -1.89
N GLY A 115 -11.17 -25.33 -1.66
CA GLY A 115 -10.33 -26.50 -1.97
C GLY A 115 -9.78 -26.53 -3.40
N SER A 116 -10.20 -25.62 -4.29
CA SER A 116 -9.69 -25.57 -5.67
C SER A 116 -8.23 -25.12 -5.70
N VAL A 117 -7.42 -25.77 -6.53
CA VAL A 117 -6.07 -25.27 -6.86
C VAL A 117 -6.20 -24.21 -7.94
N ILE A 118 -5.79 -22.98 -7.62
CA ILE A 118 -5.84 -21.82 -8.52
C ILE A 118 -4.64 -21.83 -9.47
N ALA A 119 -3.45 -22.16 -8.96
CA ALA A 119 -2.22 -22.32 -9.72
C ALA A 119 -1.25 -23.23 -8.97
N ARG A 120 -0.35 -23.92 -9.68
CA ARG A 120 0.65 -24.82 -9.06
C ARG A 120 2.05 -24.22 -9.13
N GLU A 121 2.85 -24.47 -8.10
CA GLU A 121 4.28 -24.17 -8.13
C GLU A 121 4.96 -24.86 -9.32
N GLY A 122 5.83 -24.11 -10.01
CA GLY A 122 6.52 -24.56 -11.23
C GLY A 122 5.67 -24.48 -12.51
N GLU A 123 4.37 -24.21 -12.42
CA GLU A 123 3.51 -24.01 -13.58
C GLU A 123 3.93 -22.77 -14.37
N ALA A 124 3.87 -22.85 -15.70
CA ALA A 124 4.17 -21.73 -16.57
C ALA A 124 3.22 -20.54 -16.28
N SER A 125 3.77 -19.33 -16.29
CA SER A 125 2.95 -18.12 -16.15
C SER A 125 2.05 -17.92 -17.37
N ASP A 126 0.81 -17.56 -17.12
CA ASP A 126 -0.14 -17.07 -18.13
C ASP A 126 0.03 -15.57 -18.42
N GLY A 127 1.04 -14.93 -17.82
CA GLY A 127 1.30 -13.50 -17.88
C GLY A 127 0.30 -12.64 -17.10
N CYS A 128 -0.69 -13.23 -16.43
CA CYS A 128 -1.67 -12.49 -15.65
C CYS A 128 -1.21 -12.28 -14.22
N ALA A 129 -1.58 -11.13 -13.67
CA ALA A 129 -1.62 -10.90 -12.24
C ALA A 129 -3.08 -10.98 -11.77
N TYR A 130 -3.27 -11.24 -10.50
CA TYR A 130 -4.61 -11.32 -9.90
C TYR A 130 -4.69 -10.51 -8.62
N VAL A 131 -5.89 -10.04 -8.27
CA VAL A 131 -6.17 -9.48 -6.95
C VAL A 131 -7.33 -10.22 -6.33
N ILE A 132 -7.18 -10.61 -5.07
CA ILE A 132 -8.26 -11.25 -4.33
C ILE A 132 -9.40 -10.25 -4.16
N HIS A 133 -10.55 -10.53 -4.77
CA HIS A 133 -11.76 -9.74 -4.69
C HIS A 133 -12.64 -10.18 -3.52
N ARG A 134 -12.74 -11.49 -3.31
CA ARG A 134 -13.47 -12.13 -2.23
C ARG A 134 -12.79 -13.44 -1.84
N GLY A 135 -12.92 -13.82 -0.58
CA GLY A 135 -12.42 -15.08 -0.06
C GLY A 135 -10.98 -15.03 0.45
N ILE A 136 -10.45 -16.21 0.72
CA ILE A 136 -9.11 -16.43 1.27
C ILE A 136 -8.36 -17.40 0.36
N VAL A 137 -7.14 -17.02 -0.02
CA VAL A 137 -6.21 -17.87 -0.78
C VAL A 137 -5.07 -18.29 0.15
N GLU A 138 -4.79 -19.58 0.17
CA GLU A 138 -3.64 -20.17 0.85
C GLU A 138 -2.46 -20.30 -0.12
N ILE A 139 -1.28 -19.89 0.35
CA ILE A 139 -0.02 -19.93 -0.37
C ILE A 139 0.82 -21.08 0.19
N VAL A 140 1.15 -22.04 -0.66
CA VAL A 140 1.93 -23.23 -0.31
C VAL A 140 3.22 -23.23 -1.11
N VAL A 141 4.36 -23.39 -0.45
CA VAL A 141 5.68 -23.51 -1.10
C VAL A 141 6.26 -24.87 -0.69
N GLY A 142 6.58 -25.71 -1.69
CA GLY A 142 6.89 -27.11 -1.44
C GLY A 142 5.73 -27.82 -0.75
N SER A 143 5.92 -28.26 0.49
CA SER A 143 4.91 -28.94 1.31
C SER A 143 4.36 -28.11 2.46
N GLU A 144 4.81 -26.86 2.63
CA GLU A 144 4.46 -26.04 3.79
C GLU A 144 3.46 -24.95 3.41
N ALA A 145 2.40 -24.82 4.21
CA ALA A 145 1.48 -23.69 4.15
C ALA A 145 2.20 -22.45 4.72
N VAL A 146 2.49 -21.50 3.85
CA VAL A 146 3.30 -20.32 4.20
C VAL A 146 2.42 -19.15 4.66
N ARG A 147 1.23 -18.99 4.06
CA ARG A 147 0.39 -17.80 4.31
C ARG A 147 -1.05 -17.95 3.87
N LEU A 148 -1.95 -17.22 4.53
CA LEU A 148 -3.31 -16.93 4.06
C LEU A 148 -3.43 -15.47 3.64
N LEU A 149 -3.95 -15.23 2.44
CA LEU A 149 -4.15 -13.91 1.84
C LEU A 149 -5.63 -13.66 1.58
N GLY A 150 -6.09 -12.44 1.87
CA GLY A 150 -7.49 -12.04 1.70
C GLY A 150 -7.66 -10.89 0.72
N ARG A 151 -8.89 -10.35 0.65
CA ARG A 151 -9.26 -9.26 -0.26
C ARG A 151 -8.21 -8.13 -0.31
N GLY A 152 -7.87 -7.69 -1.51
CA GLY A 152 -6.90 -6.62 -1.76
C GLY A 152 -5.45 -7.11 -1.93
N HIS A 153 -5.12 -8.35 -1.60
CA HIS A 153 -3.80 -8.89 -1.90
C HIS A 153 -3.68 -9.26 -3.38
N SER A 154 -2.55 -8.92 -3.98
CA SER A 154 -2.18 -9.32 -5.33
C SER A 154 -1.42 -10.66 -5.34
N LEU A 155 -1.51 -11.35 -6.48
CA LEU A 155 -0.91 -12.66 -6.75
C LEU A 155 -0.36 -12.69 -8.18
N GLY A 156 0.67 -13.48 -8.43
CA GLY A 156 1.16 -13.75 -9.78
C GLY A 156 1.96 -12.63 -10.45
N GLU A 157 2.36 -11.61 -9.69
CA GLU A 157 3.02 -10.40 -10.19
C GLU A 157 4.36 -10.69 -10.87
N ARG A 158 5.11 -11.68 -10.37
CA ARG A 158 6.39 -12.11 -10.98
C ARG A 158 6.17 -12.63 -12.40
N GLY A 159 5.21 -13.55 -12.54
CA GLY A 159 4.81 -14.12 -13.82
C GLY A 159 4.29 -13.06 -14.79
N ALA A 160 3.59 -12.03 -14.29
CA ALA A 160 3.10 -10.92 -15.10
C ALA A 160 4.21 -9.92 -15.51
N LEU A 161 5.20 -9.68 -14.65
CA LEU A 161 6.30 -8.73 -14.93
C LEU A 161 7.36 -9.29 -15.87
N ILE A 162 7.79 -10.52 -15.59
CA ILE A 162 9.01 -11.10 -16.18
C ILE A 162 8.81 -12.52 -16.72
N GLY A 163 7.60 -13.07 -16.69
CA GLY A 163 7.29 -14.37 -17.30
C GLY A 163 7.80 -15.58 -16.51
N GLU A 164 8.22 -15.40 -15.25
CA GLU A 164 8.66 -16.51 -14.41
C GLU A 164 7.55 -17.53 -14.12
N PRO A 165 7.87 -18.82 -13.99
CA PRO A 165 6.95 -19.82 -13.46
C PRO A 165 6.39 -19.43 -12.09
N ARG A 166 5.24 -20.00 -11.74
CA ARG A 166 4.63 -19.77 -10.42
C ARG A 166 5.58 -20.26 -9.31
N THR A 167 5.89 -19.38 -8.37
CA THR A 167 6.83 -19.65 -7.26
C THR A 167 6.18 -20.33 -6.06
N SER A 168 4.86 -20.53 -6.11
CA SER A 168 4.07 -21.16 -5.04
C SER A 168 2.80 -21.76 -5.63
N THR A 169 2.25 -22.75 -4.95
CA THR A 169 0.91 -23.26 -5.20
C THR A 169 -0.11 -22.38 -4.49
N LEU A 170 -1.16 -22.00 -5.21
CA LEU A 170 -2.25 -21.16 -4.73
C LEU A 170 -3.49 -22.04 -4.56
N VAL A 171 -4.05 -22.11 -3.35
CA VAL A 171 -5.23 -22.92 -3.04
C VAL A 171 -6.35 -22.02 -2.51
N ALA A 172 -7.57 -22.19 -3.01
CA ALA A 172 -8.73 -21.49 -2.49
C ALA A 172 -9.09 -22.06 -1.11
N HIS A 173 -8.80 -21.34 -0.02
CA HIS A 173 -9.14 -21.76 1.34
C HIS A 173 -10.63 -21.60 1.65
N SER A 174 -11.27 -20.62 1.01
CA SER A 174 -12.73 -20.45 0.95
C SER A 174 -13.19 -20.39 -0.51
N ASP A 175 -14.47 -20.13 -0.76
CA ASP A 175 -14.88 -19.64 -2.08
C ASP A 175 -14.17 -18.33 -2.36
N VAL A 176 -13.50 -18.26 -3.51
CA VAL A 176 -12.61 -17.17 -3.90
C VAL A 176 -13.09 -16.55 -5.20
N GLN A 177 -13.06 -15.22 -5.25
CA GLN A 177 -13.16 -14.47 -6.49
C GLN A 177 -11.88 -13.67 -6.69
N LEU A 178 -11.30 -13.74 -7.88
CA LEU A 178 -10.10 -13.01 -8.27
C LEU A 178 -10.44 -12.01 -9.38
N LEU A 179 -9.92 -10.79 -9.27
CA LEU A 179 -9.83 -9.87 -10.41
C LEU A 179 -8.62 -10.28 -11.22
N GLN A 180 -8.84 -10.77 -12.45
CA GLN A 180 -7.76 -11.07 -13.38
C GLN A 180 -7.34 -9.79 -14.10
N ILE A 181 -6.05 -9.49 -14.01
CA ILE A 181 -5.39 -8.39 -14.72
C ILE A 181 -4.56 -9.02 -15.84
N THR A 182 -5.03 -8.87 -17.08
CA THR A 182 -4.38 -9.45 -18.26
C THR A 182 -2.98 -8.88 -18.48
N PRO A 183 -2.12 -9.54 -19.28
CA PRO A 183 -0.76 -9.05 -19.55
C PRO A 183 -0.74 -7.60 -20.06
N GLU A 184 -1.71 -7.22 -20.90
CA GLU A 184 -1.80 -5.87 -21.48
C GLU A 184 -2.17 -4.83 -20.42
N LEU A 185 -3.13 -5.15 -19.55
CA LEU A 185 -3.53 -4.28 -18.45
C LEU A 185 -2.41 -4.14 -17.43
N PHE A 186 -1.71 -5.23 -17.13
CA PHE A 186 -0.63 -5.24 -16.18
C PHE A 186 0.61 -4.51 -16.73
N ALA A 187 0.91 -4.63 -18.03
CA ALA A 187 1.95 -3.84 -18.70
C ALA A 187 1.67 -2.35 -18.60
N PHE A 188 0.42 -1.91 -18.81
CA PHE A 188 0.02 -0.52 -18.60
C PHE A 188 0.30 -0.05 -17.16
N VAL A 189 0.00 -0.88 -16.16
CA VAL A 189 0.32 -0.56 -14.76
C VAL A 189 1.82 -0.52 -14.52
N ALA A 190 2.55 -1.48 -15.07
CA ALA A 190 4.00 -1.58 -14.92
C ALA A 190 4.72 -0.34 -15.44
N ASP A 191 4.26 0.20 -16.57
CA ASP A 191 4.82 1.42 -17.15
C ASP A 191 4.44 2.67 -16.34
N GLN A 192 3.17 2.78 -15.91
CA GLN A 192 2.73 3.93 -15.11
C GLN A 192 3.44 4.04 -13.75
N LEU A 193 3.77 2.90 -13.14
CA LEU A 193 4.40 2.86 -11.82
C LEU A 193 5.92 2.62 -11.87
N GLY A 194 6.49 2.29 -13.03
CA GLY A 194 7.89 1.90 -13.12
C GLY A 194 8.21 0.56 -12.45
N LEU A 195 7.27 -0.39 -12.44
CA LEU A 195 7.42 -1.68 -11.75
C LEU A 195 8.63 -2.47 -12.25
N ARG A 196 8.99 -2.36 -13.53
CA ARG A 196 10.16 -3.04 -14.10
C ARG A 196 11.47 -2.57 -13.46
N ALA A 197 11.61 -1.27 -13.22
CA ALA A 197 12.79 -0.72 -12.54
C ALA A 197 12.78 -1.07 -11.04
N ALA A 198 11.60 -1.10 -10.41
CA ALA A 198 11.46 -1.49 -9.01
C ALA A 198 11.72 -3.00 -8.79
N PHE A 199 11.48 -3.84 -9.79
CA PHE A 199 11.67 -5.29 -9.69
C PHE A 199 13.09 -5.67 -9.24
N ALA A 200 14.13 -5.09 -9.86
CA ALA A 200 15.51 -5.36 -9.47
C ALA A 200 15.80 -4.96 -8.01
N ARG A 201 15.16 -3.90 -7.52
CA ARG A 201 15.27 -3.49 -6.12
C ARG A 201 14.53 -4.46 -5.18
N ALA A 202 13.34 -4.90 -5.57
CA ALA A 202 12.59 -5.92 -4.83
C ALA A 202 13.37 -7.24 -4.73
N GLU A 203 14.01 -7.67 -5.82
CA GLU A 203 14.85 -8.89 -5.86
C GLU A 203 16.00 -8.77 -4.88
N TRP A 204 16.65 -7.61 -4.91
CA TRP A 204 17.74 -7.34 -4.02
C TRP A 204 17.29 -7.37 -2.56
N LEU A 205 16.17 -6.73 -2.21
CA LEU A 205 15.63 -6.74 -0.86
C LEU A 205 15.27 -8.16 -0.41
N TRP A 206 14.73 -8.98 -1.32
CA TRP A 206 14.39 -10.37 -1.04
C TRP A 206 15.63 -11.21 -0.67
N LEU A 207 16.71 -11.07 -1.43
CA LEU A 207 17.89 -11.92 -1.30
C LEU A 207 18.93 -11.40 -0.29
N HIS A 208 19.04 -10.09 -0.11
CA HIS A 208 20.17 -9.45 0.57
C HIS A 208 19.78 -8.59 1.77
N SER A 209 18.51 -8.64 2.20
CA SER A 209 18.07 -7.90 3.37
C SER A 209 17.26 -8.77 4.33
N THR A 210 17.18 -8.35 5.58
CA THR A 210 16.28 -8.94 6.59
C THR A 210 14.80 -8.82 6.21
N LEU A 211 14.47 -8.04 5.18
CA LEU A 211 13.12 -7.88 4.66
C LEU A 211 12.69 -9.02 3.73
N GLY A 212 13.58 -9.96 3.38
CA GLY A 212 13.23 -11.11 2.55
C GLY A 212 12.15 -12.04 3.10
N GLN A 213 11.72 -11.86 4.36
CA GLN A 213 10.59 -12.57 4.95
C GLN A 213 9.22 -11.95 4.61
N LEU A 214 9.22 -10.74 4.07
CA LEU A 214 8.00 -10.07 3.61
C LEU A 214 7.50 -10.71 2.31
N PRO A 215 6.19 -10.72 2.05
CA PRO A 215 5.68 -11.28 0.81
C PRO A 215 6.13 -10.41 -0.37
N TRP A 216 6.39 -11.04 -1.51
CA TRP A 216 7.04 -10.41 -2.66
C TRP A 216 6.32 -9.12 -3.11
N ALA A 217 4.99 -9.12 -3.13
CA ALA A 217 4.18 -7.96 -3.47
C ALA A 217 4.46 -6.74 -2.56
N THR A 218 4.71 -6.99 -1.27
CA THR A 218 5.06 -5.94 -0.31
C THR A 218 6.47 -5.40 -0.57
N LEU A 219 7.41 -6.27 -0.94
CA LEU A 219 8.76 -5.85 -1.31
C LEU A 219 8.78 -5.05 -2.60
N LEU A 220 7.93 -5.41 -3.57
CA LEU A 220 7.75 -4.64 -4.80
C LEU A 220 7.15 -3.25 -4.51
N ASP A 221 6.14 -3.18 -3.65
CA ASP A 221 5.58 -1.88 -3.21
C ASP A 221 6.64 -1.04 -2.48
N LEU A 222 7.42 -1.63 -1.58
CA LEU A 222 8.52 -0.95 -0.86
C LEU A 222 9.63 -0.48 -1.80
N ALA A 223 9.99 -1.30 -2.79
CA ALA A 223 10.99 -0.99 -3.79
C ALA A 223 10.62 0.23 -4.67
N LEU A 224 9.33 0.59 -4.76
CA LEU A 224 8.88 1.79 -5.46
C LEU A 224 9.16 3.08 -4.70
N ASP A 225 9.33 3.01 -3.38
CA ASP A 225 9.61 4.18 -2.54
C ASP A 225 11.10 4.35 -2.22
N PHE A 226 11.91 3.30 -2.46
CA PHE A 226 13.37 3.40 -2.38
C PHE A 226 13.96 4.14 -3.58
N THR A 227 14.73 5.18 -3.28
CA THR A 227 15.47 5.99 -4.26
C THR A 227 16.97 5.73 -4.14
N PRO A 228 17.65 5.31 -5.22
CA PRO A 228 19.10 5.10 -5.20
C PRO A 228 19.91 6.41 -5.19
N HIS A 229 20.91 6.50 -4.31
CA HIS A 229 21.80 7.65 -4.16
C HIS A 229 23.28 7.25 -4.08
N PRO A 230 24.11 7.59 -5.07
CA PRO A 230 25.55 7.35 -4.97
C PRO A 230 26.10 8.23 -3.85
N ILE A 231 27.05 7.66 -3.11
CA ILE A 231 27.73 8.35 -2.01
C ILE A 231 29.22 8.44 -2.34
N ALA A 232 29.83 9.59 -2.04
CA ALA A 232 31.26 9.82 -2.13
C ALA A 232 31.90 9.79 -0.74
N THR A 233 33.21 9.54 -0.69
CA THR A 233 33.97 9.60 0.56
C THR A 233 33.81 10.96 1.23
N GLY A 234 33.38 10.95 2.49
CA GLY A 234 33.15 12.15 3.29
C GLY A 234 31.70 12.63 3.31
N ASP A 235 30.80 12.11 2.48
CA ASP A 235 29.39 12.49 2.49
C ASP A 235 28.73 12.22 3.84
N VAL A 236 27.92 13.17 4.31
CA VAL A 236 27.13 13.03 5.54
C VAL A 236 25.69 12.69 5.16
N LEU A 237 25.26 11.49 5.54
CA LEU A 237 23.92 10.98 5.23
C LEU A 237 22.91 11.31 6.31
N CYS A 238 23.37 11.34 7.56
CA CYS A 238 22.58 11.77 8.71
C CYS A 238 23.47 12.66 9.57
N GLN A 239 22.94 13.76 10.09
CA GLN A 239 23.62 14.61 11.04
C GLN A 239 22.87 14.59 12.37
N ARG A 240 23.54 14.19 13.45
CA ARG A 240 22.96 14.12 14.79
C ARG A 240 22.32 15.45 15.16
N GLY A 241 21.07 15.38 15.64
CA GLY A 241 20.29 16.54 16.06
C GLY A 241 19.44 17.18 14.93
N GLU A 242 19.71 16.87 13.66
CA GLU A 242 18.82 17.27 12.57
C GLU A 242 17.58 16.38 12.53
N ILE A 243 16.43 16.95 12.15
CA ILE A 243 15.18 16.21 12.03
C ILE A 243 15.31 15.12 10.96
N GLY A 244 15.06 13.87 11.36
CA GLY A 244 15.06 12.76 10.42
C GLY A 244 13.92 12.90 9.42
N THR A 245 14.26 13.05 8.14
CA THR A 245 13.29 13.11 7.05
C THR A 245 13.33 11.87 6.16
N HIS A 246 14.46 11.15 6.18
CA HIS A 246 14.71 9.95 5.39
C HIS A 246 15.36 8.86 6.24
N GLY A 247 15.01 7.62 5.94
CA GLY A 247 15.79 6.45 6.33
C GLY A 247 16.62 5.94 5.16
N PHE A 248 17.64 5.17 5.45
CA PHE A 248 18.61 4.71 4.45
C PHE A 248 18.90 3.21 4.61
N LEU A 249 19.22 2.59 3.49
CA LEU A 249 19.67 1.21 3.37
C LEU A 249 21.02 1.21 2.67
N LEU A 250 22.06 0.68 3.33
CA LEU A 250 23.39 0.54 2.74
C LEU A 250 23.38 -0.59 1.70
N ILE A 251 23.73 -0.29 0.45
CA ILE A 251 23.85 -1.28 -0.63
C ILE A 251 25.32 -1.68 -0.79
N SER A 252 26.21 -0.69 -0.86
CA SER A 252 27.66 -0.89 -0.96
C SER A 252 28.42 0.31 -0.41
N GLY A 253 29.69 0.08 -0.05
CA GLY A 253 30.56 1.08 0.57
C GLY A 253 30.67 0.89 2.09
N ARG A 254 31.45 1.77 2.72
CA ARG A 254 31.73 1.74 4.16
C ARG A 254 31.22 3.01 4.81
N LEU A 255 30.49 2.87 5.91
CA LEU A 255 29.93 3.97 6.69
C LEU A 255 30.55 4.01 8.08
N HIS A 256 30.76 5.22 8.60
CA HIS A 256 31.11 5.49 9.98
C HIS A 256 29.93 6.13 10.72
N PHE A 257 29.63 5.61 11.90
CA PHE A 257 28.57 6.05 12.80
C PHE A 257 29.22 6.73 14.01
N SER A 258 28.76 7.92 14.35
CA SER A 258 29.29 8.70 15.48
C SER A 258 28.15 9.29 16.33
N GLY A 259 28.24 9.16 17.65
CA GLY A 259 27.20 9.60 18.58
C GLY A 259 27.36 8.99 19.98
N GLU A 260 26.28 8.45 20.55
CA GLU A 260 26.35 7.75 21.85
C GLU A 260 27.14 6.44 21.79
N THR A 261 27.08 5.76 20.64
CA THR A 261 27.93 4.64 20.26
C THR A 261 28.59 4.97 18.92
N SER A 262 29.88 4.65 18.77
CA SER A 262 30.62 4.81 17.52
C SER A 262 30.94 3.47 16.92
N GLY A 263 30.89 3.36 15.59
CA GLY A 263 31.19 2.13 14.89
C GLY A 263 31.29 2.34 13.38
N GLU A 264 31.59 1.27 12.67
CA GLU A 264 31.62 1.24 11.21
C GLU A 264 30.72 0.11 10.71
N SER A 265 30.20 0.26 9.50
CA SER A 265 29.47 -0.81 8.84
C SER A 265 29.76 -0.83 7.35
N GLU A 266 30.06 -2.02 6.85
CA GLU A 266 30.13 -2.38 5.43
C GLU A 266 29.04 -3.40 5.08
N GLN A 267 28.16 -3.68 6.04
CA GLN A 267 27.17 -4.72 5.88
C GLN A 267 26.08 -4.24 4.93
N SER A 268 26.09 -4.82 3.73
CA SER A 268 25.02 -4.68 2.76
C SER A 268 23.67 -5.07 3.41
N GLY A 269 22.66 -4.23 3.23
CA GLY A 269 21.34 -4.37 3.84
C GLY A 269 21.20 -3.71 5.21
N HIS A 270 22.23 -3.07 5.74
CA HIS A 270 22.14 -2.33 7.01
C HIS A 270 21.23 -1.09 6.85
N CYS A 271 20.11 -1.08 7.55
CA CYS A 271 19.21 0.07 7.64
C CYS A 271 19.67 1.05 8.73
N PHE A 272 19.58 2.35 8.48
CA PHE A 272 19.84 3.37 9.50
C PHE A 272 18.95 4.60 9.29
N GLY A 273 18.69 5.36 10.35
CA GLY A 273 17.88 6.58 10.29
C GLY A 273 16.36 6.34 10.13
N MET A 274 15.95 5.11 9.82
CA MET A 274 14.55 4.70 9.60
C MET A 274 13.65 5.10 10.77
N ARG A 275 14.07 4.84 12.02
CA ARG A 275 13.26 5.18 13.21
C ARG A 275 13.09 6.69 13.39
N SER A 276 14.12 7.47 13.08
CA SER A 276 14.08 8.93 13.20
C SER A 276 13.12 9.52 12.17
N ALA A 277 13.22 9.06 10.91
CA ALA A 277 12.32 9.47 9.84
C ALA A 277 10.86 9.06 10.11
N LEU A 278 10.63 7.80 10.48
CA LEU A 278 9.29 7.29 10.78
C LEU A 278 8.58 8.11 11.86
N ARG A 279 9.30 8.48 12.93
CA ARG A 279 8.75 9.20 14.08
C ARG A 279 8.81 10.72 13.96
N GLY A 280 9.50 11.26 12.95
CA GLY A 280 9.82 12.68 12.88
C GLY A 280 10.70 13.15 14.04
N GLU A 281 11.55 12.27 14.58
CA GLU A 281 12.51 12.57 15.64
C GLU A 281 13.86 13.02 15.04
N PRO A 282 14.69 13.78 15.78
CA PRO A 282 16.07 14.04 15.36
C PRO A 282 16.90 12.76 15.18
N TYR A 283 17.82 12.76 14.22
CA TYR A 283 18.82 11.69 14.09
C TYR A 283 19.65 11.58 15.37
N ARG A 284 19.82 10.34 15.85
CA ARG A 284 20.61 10.03 17.05
C ARG A 284 22.11 9.99 16.81
N LEU A 285 22.50 9.66 15.58
CA LEU A 285 23.90 9.47 15.16
C LEU A 285 24.17 10.35 13.93
N THR A 286 25.42 10.77 13.79
CA THR A 286 25.96 11.27 12.53
C THR A 286 26.53 10.09 11.76
N VAL A 287 26.09 9.92 10.51
CA VAL A 287 26.53 8.84 9.61
C VAL A 287 27.28 9.45 8.44
N ARG A 288 28.53 9.03 8.25
CA ARG A 288 29.42 9.53 7.19
C ARG A 288 29.94 8.40 6.32
N ALA A 289 29.98 8.59 5.01
CA ALA A 289 30.64 7.68 4.09
C ALA A 289 32.16 7.71 4.25
N LEU A 290 32.79 6.56 4.45
CA LEU A 290 34.25 6.39 4.46
C LEU A 290 34.81 6.02 3.09
N THR A 291 33.98 5.43 2.23
CA THR A 291 34.31 5.11 0.84
C THR A 291 33.18 5.54 -0.08
N GLU A 292 33.46 5.61 -1.37
CA GLU A 292 32.41 5.67 -2.38
C GLU A 292 31.51 4.43 -2.33
N GLY A 293 30.25 4.57 -2.74
CA GLY A 293 29.28 3.48 -2.65
C GLY A 293 27.86 3.87 -3.07
N MET A 294 26.89 3.10 -2.58
CA MET A 294 25.47 3.25 -2.90
C MET A 294 24.63 3.07 -1.63
N VAL A 295 23.71 4.00 -1.41
CA VAL A 295 22.61 3.84 -0.47
C VAL A 295 21.27 3.99 -1.17
N TRP A 296 20.24 3.34 -0.66
CA TRP A 296 18.86 3.66 -1.04
C TRP A 296 18.20 4.42 0.10
N SER A 297 17.58 5.56 -0.20
CA SER A 297 16.80 6.31 0.78
C SER A 297 15.31 6.05 0.62
N ILE A 298 14.58 6.15 1.72
CA ILE A 298 13.13 6.12 1.76
C ILE A 298 12.64 7.28 2.64
N ASP A 299 11.63 8.01 2.19
CA ASP A 299 11.13 9.17 2.92
C ASP A 299 10.22 8.78 4.10
N ALA A 300 10.03 9.73 5.03
CA ALA A 300 9.18 9.54 6.19
C ALA A 300 7.73 9.19 5.85
N ALA A 301 7.16 9.74 4.78
CA ALA A 301 5.77 9.50 4.39
C ALA A 301 5.56 8.05 3.88
N ALA A 302 6.50 7.55 3.09
CA ALA A 302 6.55 6.15 2.67
C ALA A 302 6.69 5.23 3.87
N LEU A 303 7.63 5.50 4.78
CA LEU A 303 7.79 4.72 6.02
C LEU A 303 6.51 4.68 6.86
N GLN A 304 5.82 5.82 7.01
CA GLN A 304 4.54 5.90 7.73
C GLN A 304 3.42 5.15 7.01
N ARG A 305 3.38 5.18 5.68
CA ARG A 305 2.44 4.37 4.88
C ARG A 305 2.68 2.87 5.12
N PHE A 306 3.93 2.42 5.08
CA PHE A 306 4.27 1.02 5.36
C PHE A 306 3.98 0.63 6.81
N TYR A 307 4.21 1.52 7.77
CA TYR A 307 3.84 1.32 9.17
C TYR A 307 2.36 0.97 9.34
N LEU A 308 1.48 1.69 8.62
CA LEU A 308 0.04 1.48 8.69
C LEU A 308 -0.43 0.23 7.95
N MET A 309 0.19 -0.06 6.80
CA MET A 309 -0.19 -1.19 5.94
C MET A 309 0.42 -2.52 6.39
N TYR A 310 1.60 -2.48 7.01
CA TYR A 310 2.39 -3.66 7.41
C TYR A 310 3.01 -3.46 8.79
N PRO A 311 2.23 -3.57 9.88
CA PRO A 311 2.73 -3.34 11.24
C PRO A 311 3.91 -4.25 11.61
N ASP A 312 3.97 -5.47 11.08
CA ASP A 312 5.05 -6.43 11.37
C ASP A 312 6.42 -5.99 10.84
N LEU A 313 6.42 -5.07 9.88
CA LEU A 313 7.60 -4.48 9.27
C LEU A 313 8.37 -3.61 10.28
N ILE A 314 7.66 -3.06 11.27
CA ILE A 314 8.24 -2.28 12.36
C ILE A 314 9.03 -3.15 13.32
N LEU A 315 8.55 -4.36 13.63
CA LEU A 315 9.27 -5.28 14.51
C LEU A 315 10.62 -5.65 13.92
N HIS A 316 10.67 -5.79 12.59
CA HIS A 316 11.91 -6.03 11.84
C HIS A 316 12.84 -4.81 11.83
N TRP A 317 12.31 -3.59 11.75
CA TRP A 317 13.15 -2.38 11.76
C TRP A 317 13.58 -1.95 13.18
N GLN A 318 12.79 -2.25 14.20
CA GLN A 318 13.12 -1.95 15.60
C GLN A 318 14.28 -2.79 16.14
N THR A 319 14.53 -3.97 15.59
CA THR A 319 15.68 -4.81 15.94
C THR A 319 16.97 -4.35 15.26
N ILE A 320 16.88 -3.63 14.13
CA ILE A 320 18.04 -3.19 13.33
C ILE A 320 18.66 -1.89 13.87
N ASP A 321 17.86 -0.99 14.45
CA ASP A 321 18.30 0.33 14.98
C ASP A 321 18.75 0.28 16.48
N ARG A 322 19.28 -0.85 16.97
CA ARG A 322 19.77 -0.99 18.36
C ARG A 322 21.26 -0.69 18.53
#